data_AF-G0S0V6-F1
#
_entry.id   AF-G0S0V6-F1
#
_cell.length_a   1.000
_cell.length_b   1.000
_cell.length_c   1.000
_cell.angle_alpha   90.00
_cell.angle_beta   90.00
_cell.angle_gamma   90.00
#
_symmetry.space_group_name_H-M   'P 1'
#
loop_
_entity.id
_entity.type
_entity.pdbx_description
1 polymer ?
#
loop_
_entity_poly.entity_id
_entity_poly.type
_entity_poly.pdbx_seq_one_letter_code
_entity_poly.pdbx_strand_id
1 'polypeptide(L)'
;MPPRIPCNSCQTQQLFLASLETATSKSVVPSASLAIRSAAQCPSTTSCGNRRVFSTTLAKEARTKPTDKLLLKGKQPTLQKRLFLEWIEKFERFREPSEMNYLSRVIKNWEGQPVAPNQPFPCNPDFRSEPVLSEAAREKIWHAVIKNGMPLKAVSAQYGVDMRRVAAVVRMKEIEKQWEREGKPLAIPYAKAMMKMLPKAELNPGDPPFEPINDIHVHSYTMQQLFVPVSESRHFTREDAAKAFGDHILPPDAKMRIPELVSMEKRIAEGMDARDAQALFIQEAAESERKLAEREQARLRAEEARRIRVQTNRFEFRFEQINAEEVGPTGRARNAVGWRYGVPFYDRRRGEVKIPTKVE
;
A
#
# COMPACT_ATOMS: atom_id res chain seq x y z
N MET A 1 23.66 4.45 36.74
CA MET A 1 22.88 5.27 35.79
C MET A 1 23.70 5.43 34.51
N PRO A 2 23.25 4.91 33.36
CA PRO A 2 23.88 5.19 32.07
C PRO A 2 23.28 6.45 31.39
N PRO A 3 24.02 7.11 30.49
CA PRO A 3 23.71 8.47 30.03
C PRO A 3 22.59 8.51 28.98
N ARG A 4 21.76 9.56 29.06
CA ARG A 4 20.70 9.88 28.10
C ARG A 4 21.30 10.39 26.79
N ILE A 5 21.02 9.70 25.69
CA ILE A 5 21.28 10.18 24.32
C ILE A 5 20.11 11.08 23.90
N PRO A 6 20.34 12.32 23.41
CA PRO A 6 19.28 13.18 22.91
C PRO A 6 18.80 12.69 21.54
N CYS A 7 17.53 12.29 21.46
CA CYS A 7 16.87 11.89 20.22
C CYS A 7 16.39 13.14 19.47
N ASN A 8 17.15 13.59 18.47
CA ASN A 8 16.68 14.57 17.49
C ASN A 8 16.02 13.85 16.30
N SER A 9 14.88 14.38 15.87
CA SER A 9 14.07 14.01 14.69
C SER A 9 13.20 12.75 14.81
N CYS A 10 12.03 12.92 15.44
CA CYS A 10 10.91 11.99 15.27
C CYS A 10 9.87 12.66 14.36
N GLN A 11 9.92 12.33 13.06
CA GLN A 11 8.82 12.61 12.13
C GLN A 11 7.67 11.65 12.45
N THR A 12 6.61 12.16 13.07
CA THR A 12 5.33 11.45 13.19
C THR A 12 4.69 11.41 11.81
N GLN A 13 4.84 10.29 11.12
CA GLN A 13 3.96 9.93 10.00
C GLN A 13 2.60 9.54 10.60
N GLN A 14 1.65 10.47 10.54
CA GLN A 14 0.25 10.17 10.78
C GLN A 14 -0.25 9.31 9.62
N LEU A 15 -0.61 8.07 9.92
CA LEU A 15 -1.43 7.23 9.04
C LEU A 15 -2.83 7.83 9.01
N PHE A 16 -3.07 8.72 8.06
CA PHE A 16 -4.41 9.16 7.71
C PHE A 16 -5.01 8.21 6.68
N LEU A 17 -6.09 7.54 7.09
CA LEU A 17 -7.06 6.91 6.20
C LEU A 17 -7.79 8.02 5.44
N ALA A 18 -7.38 8.25 4.19
CA ALA A 18 -8.18 8.88 3.15
C ALA A 18 -8.48 7.77 2.11
N SER A 19 -9.63 7.65 1.48
CA SER A 19 -10.92 8.33 1.53
C SER A 19 -11.84 7.40 0.74
N LEU A 20 -13.05 7.15 1.23
CA LEU A 20 -14.11 6.53 0.44
C LEU A 20 -14.85 7.67 -0.26
N GLU A 21 -14.40 8.04 -1.46
CA GLU A 21 -15.19 8.91 -2.34
C GLU A 21 -15.76 8.10 -3.51
N THR A 22 -17.08 8.20 -3.65
CA THR A 22 -17.85 7.64 -4.75
C THR A 22 -17.82 8.65 -5.91
N ALA A 23 -17.32 8.21 -7.06
CA ALA A 23 -17.20 9.05 -8.24
C ALA A 23 -18.58 9.43 -8.80
N THR A 24 -18.92 10.71 -8.76
CA THR A 24 -20.05 11.28 -9.50
C THR A 24 -19.58 11.70 -10.91
N SER A 25 -20.15 11.08 -11.93
CA SER A 25 -19.80 11.31 -13.34
C SER A 25 -20.17 12.71 -13.83
N LYS A 26 -19.22 13.42 -14.45
CA LYS A 26 -19.52 14.47 -15.44
C LYS A 26 -18.55 14.40 -16.62
N SER A 27 -19.14 14.25 -17.80
CA SER A 27 -18.55 14.19 -19.14
C SER A 27 -17.84 15.50 -19.52
N VAL A 28 -16.66 15.41 -20.12
CA VAL A 28 -16.03 16.51 -20.87
C VAL A 28 -15.54 15.99 -22.21
N VAL A 29 -16.08 16.58 -23.27
CA VAL A 29 -15.74 16.35 -24.69
C VAL A 29 -14.55 17.25 -25.05
N PRO A 30 -13.56 16.83 -25.85
CA PRO A 30 -12.45 17.70 -26.23
C PRO A 30 -12.77 18.47 -27.53
N SER A 31 -12.60 19.80 -27.52
CA SER A 31 -12.55 20.60 -28.74
C SER A 31 -11.11 20.88 -29.12
N ALA A 32 -10.72 20.41 -30.31
CA ALA A 32 -9.43 20.64 -30.93
C ALA A 32 -9.40 22.02 -31.60
N SER A 33 -8.23 22.66 -31.59
CA SER A 33 -7.88 23.68 -32.58
C SER A 33 -6.38 23.74 -32.79
N LEU A 34 -5.96 23.25 -33.96
CA LEU A 34 -4.67 23.51 -34.58
C LEU A 34 -4.52 25.00 -34.88
N ALA A 35 -3.31 25.53 -34.70
CA ALA A 35 -2.84 26.69 -35.47
C ALA A 35 -1.34 26.56 -35.74
N ILE A 36 -1.04 26.46 -37.03
CA ILE A 36 0.30 26.51 -37.65
C ILE A 36 0.57 27.96 -38.07
N ARG A 37 1.85 28.37 -38.00
CA ARG A 37 2.58 29.45 -38.75
C ARG A 37 3.39 30.31 -37.76
N SER A 38 4.56 30.88 -38.07
CA SER A 38 5.62 30.67 -39.05
C SER A 38 6.83 31.52 -38.59
N ALA A 39 8.01 31.20 -39.10
CA ALA A 39 9.33 31.79 -38.82
C ALA A 39 9.46 33.34 -38.89
N ALA A 40 10.34 33.89 -38.05
CA ALA A 40 11.22 35.03 -38.36
C ALA A 40 12.45 35.10 -37.42
N GLN A 41 13.61 34.80 -38.02
CA GLN A 41 14.96 35.39 -37.90
C GLN A 41 15.61 35.80 -36.56
N CYS A 42 16.88 35.36 -36.44
CA CYS A 42 17.90 35.65 -35.43
C CYS A 42 18.39 37.12 -35.42
N PRO A 43 19.12 37.54 -34.38
CA PRO A 43 20.58 37.55 -34.54
C PRO A 43 21.37 36.97 -33.35
N SER A 44 22.56 36.51 -33.70
CA SER A 44 23.60 35.89 -32.89
C SER A 44 24.26 36.84 -31.90
N THR A 45 24.41 36.40 -30.64
CA THR A 45 25.53 36.81 -29.78
C THR A 45 25.97 35.67 -28.87
N THR A 46 27.27 35.43 -28.92
CA THR A 46 28.14 34.46 -28.27
C THR A 46 28.10 34.51 -26.74
N SER A 47 28.04 33.35 -26.06
CA SER A 47 28.86 33.01 -24.87
C SER A 47 28.33 31.76 -24.12
N CYS A 48 28.97 30.62 -24.42
CA CYS A 48 29.48 29.62 -23.47
C CYS A 48 28.54 29.06 -22.38
N GLY A 49 27.65 28.14 -22.76
CA GLY A 49 26.97 27.22 -21.84
C GLY A 49 27.81 25.96 -21.55
N ASN A 50 28.23 25.79 -20.29
CA ASN A 50 28.77 24.54 -19.77
C ASN A 50 27.66 23.48 -19.68
N ARG A 51 27.40 22.74 -20.76
CA ARG A 51 26.68 21.46 -20.69
C ARG A 51 27.67 20.36 -20.33
N ARG A 52 27.47 19.74 -19.16
CA ARG A 52 28.09 18.45 -18.84
C ARG A 52 27.56 17.41 -19.82
N VAL A 53 28.40 17.06 -20.79
CA VAL A 53 28.20 15.91 -21.67
C VAL A 53 28.39 14.65 -20.82
N PHE A 54 27.41 13.76 -20.82
CA PHE A 54 27.56 12.43 -20.25
C PHE A 54 28.79 11.76 -20.86
N SER A 55 29.67 11.23 -20.01
CA SER A 55 30.82 10.42 -20.42
C SER A 55 30.36 9.22 -21.24
N THR A 56 30.37 9.34 -22.56
CA THR A 56 30.53 8.20 -23.46
C THR A 56 32.02 7.98 -23.59
N THR A 57 32.58 7.07 -22.80
CA THR A 57 33.90 6.52 -23.12
C THR A 57 33.84 5.98 -24.54
N LEU A 58 34.63 6.56 -25.44
CA LEU A 58 34.84 6.03 -26.79
C LEU A 58 35.28 4.58 -26.66
N ALA A 59 34.40 3.65 -27.05
CA ALA A 59 34.81 2.29 -27.33
C ALA A 59 35.90 2.37 -28.40
N LYS A 60 37.09 1.82 -28.11
CA LYS A 60 38.18 1.70 -29.08
C LYS A 60 37.61 1.16 -30.39
N GLU A 61 37.63 1.98 -31.42
CA GLU A 61 37.32 1.59 -32.79
C GLU A 61 38.25 0.43 -33.16
N ALA A 62 37.67 -0.76 -33.27
CA ALA A 62 38.35 -1.90 -33.86
C ALA A 62 38.56 -1.57 -35.34
N ARG A 63 39.82 -1.27 -35.71
CA ARG A 63 40.25 -1.15 -37.11
C ARG A 63 39.77 -2.38 -37.90
N THR A 64 38.76 -2.18 -38.75
CA THR A 64 38.36 -3.15 -39.77
C THR A 64 39.36 -3.05 -40.93
N LYS A 65 40.23 -4.05 -41.07
CA LYS A 65 40.98 -4.27 -42.31
C LYS A 65 40.04 -4.94 -43.33
N PRO A 66 40.05 -4.54 -44.62
CA PRO A 66 39.16 -5.08 -45.62
C PRO A 66 39.86 -6.21 -46.37
N THR A 67 39.73 -7.45 -45.90
CA THR A 67 39.84 -8.68 -46.70
C THR A 67 39.50 -9.83 -45.77
N ASP A 68 38.29 -10.37 -45.91
CA ASP A 68 38.02 -11.80 -45.95
C ASP A 68 36.52 -12.02 -45.73
N LYS A 69 35.81 -12.23 -46.85
CA LYS A 69 34.52 -12.92 -46.87
C LYS A 69 34.76 -14.41 -46.56
N LEU A 70 35.20 -14.72 -45.35
CA LEU A 70 35.36 -16.07 -44.84
C LEU A 70 34.71 -16.14 -43.45
N LEU A 71 33.50 -16.68 -43.44
CA LEU A 71 32.82 -17.25 -42.28
C LEU A 71 32.80 -16.36 -41.02
N LEU A 72 31.64 -15.75 -40.74
CA LEU A 72 31.20 -15.57 -39.35
C LEU A 72 31.01 -16.96 -38.71
N LYS A 73 32.10 -17.70 -38.47
CA LYS A 73 32.13 -18.83 -37.54
C LYS A 73 31.96 -18.22 -36.16
N GLY A 74 30.78 -18.43 -35.59
CA GLY A 74 30.36 -17.87 -34.31
C GLY A 74 31.48 -17.96 -33.27
N LYS A 75 31.79 -16.82 -32.65
CA LYS A 75 32.71 -16.79 -31.51
C LYS A 75 32.20 -17.80 -30.48
N GLN A 76 33.05 -18.76 -30.13
CA GLN A 76 32.76 -19.78 -29.14
C GLN A 76 32.31 -19.11 -27.83
N PRO A 77 31.23 -19.59 -27.17
CA PRO A 77 30.78 -19.02 -25.92
C PRO A 77 31.88 -19.13 -24.85
N THR A 78 32.03 -18.08 -24.03
CA THR A 78 32.92 -18.07 -22.86
C THR A 78 32.59 -19.21 -21.90
N LEU A 79 33.54 -19.68 -21.09
CA LEU A 79 33.33 -20.75 -20.11
C LEU A 79 32.11 -20.52 -19.20
N GLN A 80 31.96 -19.31 -18.65
CA GLN A 80 30.80 -18.95 -17.81
C GLN A 80 29.47 -19.11 -18.55
N LYS A 81 29.41 -18.67 -19.82
CA LYS A 81 28.23 -18.84 -20.66
C LYS A 81 27.93 -20.31 -20.94
N ARG A 82 28.96 -21.14 -21.14
CA ARG A 82 28.76 -22.60 -21.31
C ARG A 82 28.20 -23.24 -20.04
N LEU A 83 28.79 -22.95 -18.88
CA LEU A 83 28.30 -23.45 -17.59
C LEU A 83 26.87 -22.98 -17.30
N PHE A 84 26.54 -21.74 -17.66
CA PHE A 84 25.18 -21.21 -17.52
C PHE A 84 24.18 -21.90 -18.45
N LEU A 85 24.55 -22.17 -19.70
CA LEU A 85 23.68 -22.89 -20.64
C LEU A 85 23.46 -24.33 -20.18
N GLU A 86 24.52 -25.02 -19.76
CA GLU A 86 24.44 -26.36 -19.17
C GLU A 86 23.55 -26.37 -17.92
N TRP A 87 23.61 -25.30 -17.12
CA TRP A 87 22.71 -25.14 -15.98
C TRP A 87 21.26 -24.95 -16.44
N ILE A 88 20.97 -24.02 -17.37
CA ILE A 88 19.60 -23.78 -17.89
C ILE A 88 18.98 -25.06 -18.46
N GLU A 89 19.75 -25.85 -19.21
CA GLU A 89 19.28 -27.12 -19.79
C GLU A 89 18.80 -28.09 -18.70
N LYS A 90 19.35 -28.03 -17.48
CA LYS A 90 18.87 -28.83 -16.33
C LYS A 90 17.57 -28.30 -15.72
N PHE A 91 17.16 -27.07 -16.03
CA PHE A 91 16.01 -26.37 -15.45
C PHE A 91 14.94 -25.98 -16.49
N GLU A 92 14.69 -26.85 -17.47
CA GLU A 92 13.66 -26.64 -18.50
C GLU A 92 12.26 -26.36 -17.94
N ARG A 93 11.96 -26.84 -16.72
CA ARG A 93 10.69 -26.60 -16.00
C ARG A 93 10.31 -25.11 -15.88
N PHE A 94 11.29 -24.19 -15.84
CA PHE A 94 11.00 -22.76 -15.71
C PHE A 94 10.81 -22.04 -17.06
N ARG A 95 10.98 -22.75 -18.18
CA ARG A 95 10.86 -22.16 -19.53
C ARG A 95 9.42 -21.80 -19.88
N GLU A 96 8.48 -22.64 -19.48
CA GLU A 96 7.06 -22.42 -19.70
C GLU A 96 6.32 -22.15 -18.39
N PRO A 97 5.43 -21.14 -18.39
CA PRO A 97 4.64 -20.82 -17.22
C PRO A 97 3.61 -21.92 -16.95
N SER A 98 3.84 -22.65 -15.88
CA SER A 98 2.95 -23.71 -15.39
C SER A 98 2.46 -23.36 -13.99
N GLU A 99 2.24 -24.37 -13.14
CA GLU A 99 1.90 -24.20 -11.73
C GLU A 99 2.98 -23.42 -10.97
N MET A 100 2.70 -23.08 -9.70
CA MET A 100 3.65 -22.41 -8.81
C MET A 100 5.01 -23.12 -8.79
N ASN A 101 6.01 -22.56 -9.47
CA ASN A 101 7.29 -23.20 -9.71
C ASN A 101 8.44 -22.27 -9.32
N TYR A 102 8.71 -22.17 -8.01
CA TYR A 102 9.87 -21.48 -7.49
C TYR A 102 11.13 -22.36 -7.49
N LEU A 103 12.30 -21.71 -7.47
CA LEU A 103 13.61 -22.37 -7.50
C LEU A 103 13.82 -23.35 -6.33
N SER A 104 13.24 -23.01 -5.18
CA SER A 104 13.26 -23.83 -3.95
C SER A 104 12.64 -25.21 -4.10
N ARG A 105 11.81 -25.46 -5.14
CA ARG A 105 11.31 -26.81 -5.41
C ARG A 105 12.39 -27.77 -5.90
N VAL A 106 13.48 -27.25 -6.46
CA VAL A 106 14.54 -28.04 -7.09
C VAL A 106 15.84 -27.94 -6.29
N ILE A 107 16.10 -26.78 -5.70
CA ILE A 107 17.34 -26.49 -4.98
C ILE A 107 17.13 -26.69 -3.47
N LYS A 108 18.11 -27.34 -2.84
CA LYS A 108 18.21 -27.48 -1.38
C LYS A 108 18.86 -26.23 -0.78
N ASN A 109 18.59 -25.93 0.49
CA ASN A 109 19.30 -24.85 1.18
C ASN A 109 20.79 -25.19 1.34
N TRP A 110 21.56 -24.24 1.88
CA TRP A 110 23.00 -24.42 2.14
C TRP A 110 23.32 -25.56 3.12
N GLU A 111 22.35 -25.96 3.94
CA GLU A 111 22.42 -27.10 4.88
C GLU A 111 22.02 -28.43 4.22
N GLY A 112 21.67 -28.43 2.93
CA GLY A 112 21.24 -29.63 2.20
C GLY A 112 19.82 -30.11 2.51
N GLN A 113 19.03 -29.31 3.23
CA GLN A 113 17.63 -29.58 3.55
C GLN A 113 16.68 -29.17 2.41
N PRO A 114 15.56 -29.87 2.25
CA PRO A 114 14.52 -29.47 1.30
C PRO A 114 13.90 -28.13 1.71
N VAL A 115 13.75 -27.24 0.74
CA VAL A 115 13.17 -25.91 0.93
C VAL A 115 11.68 -25.97 0.61
N ALA A 116 10.85 -25.24 1.37
CA ALA A 116 9.41 -25.29 1.13
C ALA A 116 9.04 -24.78 -0.28
N PRO A 117 8.02 -25.36 -0.93
CA PRO A 117 7.73 -25.13 -2.35
C PRO A 117 7.24 -23.71 -2.65
N ASN A 118 6.73 -22.99 -1.65
CA ASN A 118 6.27 -21.59 -1.75
C ASN A 118 7.37 -20.57 -1.43
N GLN A 119 8.63 -20.99 -1.26
CA GLN A 119 9.75 -20.08 -1.01
C GLN A 119 10.38 -19.63 -2.34
N PRO A 120 10.26 -18.37 -2.76
CA PRO A 120 10.85 -17.94 -4.02
C PRO A 120 12.39 -17.88 -3.98
N PHE A 121 12.97 -17.53 -2.83
CA PHE A 121 14.41 -17.38 -2.67
C PHE A 121 14.97 -18.43 -1.71
N PRO A 122 15.79 -19.39 -2.19
CA PRO A 122 16.30 -20.48 -1.35
C PRO A 122 17.07 -20.02 -0.11
N CYS A 123 17.78 -18.89 -0.19
CA CYS A 123 18.58 -18.35 0.91
C CYS A 123 17.78 -17.54 1.94
N ASN A 124 16.52 -17.18 1.65
CA ASN A 124 15.67 -16.41 2.57
C ASN A 124 14.43 -17.24 2.96
N PRO A 125 14.47 -17.95 4.11
CA PRO A 125 13.36 -18.77 4.57
C PRO A 125 12.16 -17.96 5.10
N ASP A 126 12.35 -16.69 5.45
CA ASP A 126 11.29 -15.86 6.03
C ASP A 126 10.34 -15.33 4.95
N PHE A 127 10.85 -15.08 3.75
CA PHE A 127 10.03 -14.60 2.64
C PHE A 127 9.34 -15.77 1.91
N ARG A 128 8.01 -15.85 2.08
CA ARG A 128 7.14 -16.85 1.46
C ARG A 128 6.22 -16.20 0.43
N SER A 129 5.89 -16.96 -0.62
CA SER A 129 4.82 -16.60 -1.54
C SER A 129 3.48 -17.02 -0.93
N GLU A 130 2.85 -16.07 -0.27
CA GLU A 130 1.52 -16.23 0.30
C GLU A 130 0.44 -16.36 -0.79
N PRO A 131 -0.66 -17.10 -0.52
CA PRO A 131 -1.73 -17.26 -1.49
C PRO A 131 -2.38 -15.92 -1.84
N VAL A 132 -2.78 -15.75 -3.10
CA VAL A 132 -3.54 -14.59 -3.58
C VAL A 132 -5.02 -14.95 -3.73
N LEU A 133 -5.89 -13.94 -3.65
CA LEU A 133 -7.33 -14.16 -3.85
C LEU A 133 -7.61 -14.59 -5.31
N SER A 134 -8.32 -15.72 -5.45
CA SER A 134 -8.81 -16.16 -6.75
C SER A 134 -9.79 -15.15 -7.35
N GLU A 135 -10.03 -15.25 -8.66
CA GLU A 135 -10.99 -14.37 -9.34
C GLU A 135 -12.40 -14.55 -8.77
N ALA A 136 -12.80 -15.80 -8.54
CA ALA A 136 -14.07 -16.15 -7.90
C ALA A 136 -14.16 -15.63 -6.46
N ALA A 137 -13.08 -15.74 -5.67
CA ALA A 137 -13.03 -15.22 -4.30
C ALA A 137 -13.23 -13.69 -4.26
N ARG A 138 -12.61 -12.96 -5.20
CA ARG A 138 -12.80 -11.51 -5.32
C ARG A 138 -14.24 -11.15 -5.65
N GLU A 139 -14.89 -11.91 -6.52
CA GLU A 139 -16.30 -11.71 -6.86
C GLU A 139 -17.25 -12.03 -5.69
N LYS A 140 -16.99 -13.09 -4.92
CA LYS A 140 -17.73 -13.40 -3.68
C LYS A 140 -17.69 -12.23 -2.69
N ILE A 141 -16.50 -11.67 -2.42
CA ILE A 141 -16.33 -10.51 -1.53
C ILE A 141 -17.11 -9.30 -2.06
N TRP A 142 -16.99 -9.01 -3.36
CA TRP A 142 -17.69 -7.89 -3.98
C TRP A 142 -19.22 -8.04 -3.88
N HIS A 143 -19.76 -9.25 -4.13
CA HIS A 143 -21.18 -9.52 -3.95
C HIS A 143 -21.64 -9.38 -2.50
N ALA A 144 -20.87 -9.87 -1.52
CA ALA A 144 -21.22 -9.75 -0.12
C ALA A 144 -21.34 -8.27 0.34
N VAL A 145 -20.43 -7.41 -0.10
CA VAL A 145 -20.44 -5.99 0.26
C VAL A 145 -21.49 -5.20 -0.55
N ILE A 146 -21.46 -5.30 -1.88
CA ILE A 146 -22.24 -4.41 -2.76
C ILE A 146 -23.66 -4.92 -2.97
N LYS A 147 -23.87 -6.23 -3.20
CA LYS A 147 -25.20 -6.79 -3.45
C LYS A 147 -25.95 -7.09 -2.16
N ASN A 148 -25.28 -7.73 -1.19
CA ASN A 148 -25.93 -8.15 0.05
C ASN A 148 -25.91 -7.05 1.12
N GLY A 149 -25.14 -5.98 0.92
CA GLY A 149 -25.05 -4.86 1.88
C GLY A 149 -24.44 -5.26 3.22
N MET A 150 -23.61 -6.31 3.27
CA MET A 150 -22.97 -6.73 4.51
C MET A 150 -21.89 -5.73 4.93
N PRO A 151 -21.75 -5.44 6.24
CA PRO A 151 -20.71 -4.53 6.72
C PRO A 151 -19.31 -5.11 6.45
N LEU A 152 -18.35 -4.24 6.13
CA LEU A 152 -16.97 -4.61 5.78
C LEU A 152 -16.31 -5.44 6.89
N LYS A 153 -16.53 -5.07 8.15
CA LYS A 153 -16.03 -5.81 9.32
C LYS A 153 -16.55 -7.25 9.36
N ALA A 154 -17.82 -7.47 9.06
CA ALA A 154 -18.40 -8.81 9.05
C ALA A 154 -17.85 -9.66 7.90
N VAL A 155 -17.72 -9.07 6.71
CA VAL A 155 -17.12 -9.74 5.54
C VAL A 155 -15.66 -10.12 5.83
N SER A 156 -14.91 -9.22 6.47
CA SER A 156 -13.52 -9.44 6.88
C SER A 156 -13.41 -10.62 7.86
N ALA A 157 -14.25 -10.65 8.91
CA ALA A 157 -14.28 -11.73 9.87
C ALA A 157 -14.72 -13.07 9.26
N GLN A 158 -15.73 -13.05 8.39
CA GLN A 158 -16.29 -14.26 7.77
C GLN A 158 -15.29 -14.96 6.85
N TYR A 159 -14.54 -14.21 6.04
CA TYR A 159 -13.59 -14.77 5.07
C TYR A 159 -12.14 -14.80 5.58
N GLY A 160 -11.85 -14.26 6.76
CA GLY A 160 -10.50 -14.17 7.30
C GLY A 160 -9.57 -13.31 6.44
N VAL A 161 -10.11 -12.22 5.87
CA VAL A 161 -9.39 -11.28 4.99
C VAL A 161 -9.32 -9.92 5.68
N ASP A 162 -8.17 -9.24 5.67
CA ASP A 162 -8.02 -7.93 6.30
C ASP A 162 -8.97 -6.88 5.70
N MET A 163 -9.55 -6.02 6.54
CA MET A 163 -10.50 -4.99 6.11
C MET A 163 -9.93 -4.09 5.01
N ARG A 164 -8.63 -3.79 5.08
CA ARG A 164 -7.92 -2.97 4.08
C ARG A 164 -7.91 -3.66 2.72
N ARG A 165 -7.72 -4.98 2.71
CA ARG A 165 -7.73 -5.79 1.50
C ARG A 165 -9.14 -5.93 0.93
N VAL A 166 -10.15 -6.15 1.78
CA VAL A 166 -11.56 -6.17 1.37
C VAL A 166 -11.91 -4.86 0.63
N ALA A 167 -11.59 -3.71 1.23
CA ALA A 167 -11.85 -2.40 0.61
C ALA A 167 -11.10 -2.23 -0.73
N ALA A 168 -9.85 -2.70 -0.83
CA ALA A 168 -9.10 -2.66 -2.08
C ALA A 168 -9.72 -3.55 -3.17
N VAL A 169 -10.16 -4.76 -2.83
CA VAL A 169 -10.83 -5.68 -3.75
C VAL A 169 -12.11 -5.06 -4.30
N VAL A 170 -12.93 -4.46 -3.44
CA VAL A 170 -14.16 -3.78 -3.87
C VAL A 170 -13.83 -2.64 -4.84
N ARG A 171 -12.86 -1.77 -4.51
CA ARG A 171 -12.44 -0.67 -5.41
C ARG A 171 -11.95 -1.17 -6.77
N MET A 172 -11.10 -2.20 -6.79
CA MET A 172 -10.58 -2.75 -8.04
C MET A 172 -11.69 -3.42 -8.87
N LYS A 173 -12.64 -4.10 -8.23
CA LYS A 173 -13.79 -4.71 -8.92
C LYS A 173 -14.75 -3.67 -9.50
N GLU A 174 -14.98 -2.56 -8.81
CA GLU A 174 -15.77 -1.45 -9.38
C GLU A 174 -15.13 -0.87 -10.65
N ILE A 175 -13.80 -0.71 -10.67
CA ILE A 175 -13.06 -0.27 -11.87
C ILE A 175 -13.20 -1.30 -13.00
N GLU A 176 -13.08 -2.59 -12.69
CA GLU A 176 -13.29 -3.68 -13.66
C GLU A 176 -14.70 -3.63 -14.26
N LYS A 177 -15.74 -3.47 -13.43
CA LYS A 177 -17.13 -3.31 -13.88
C LYS A 177 -17.36 -2.02 -14.65
N GLN A 178 -16.66 -0.95 -14.32
CA GLN A 178 -16.67 0.27 -15.13
C GLN A 178 -16.06 0.03 -16.51
N TRP A 179 -14.93 -0.67 -16.60
CA TRP A 179 -14.28 -0.96 -17.89
C TRP A 179 -15.12 -1.90 -18.76
N GLU A 180 -15.77 -2.90 -18.15
CA GLU A 180 -16.76 -3.75 -18.83
C GLU A 180 -17.89 -2.90 -19.42
N ARG A 181 -18.46 -1.97 -18.64
CA ARG A 181 -19.52 -1.05 -19.10
C ARG A 181 -19.06 -0.12 -20.22
N GLU A 182 -17.82 0.34 -20.15
CA GLU A 182 -17.20 1.19 -21.19
C GLU A 182 -16.72 0.39 -22.42
N GLY A 183 -16.80 -0.94 -22.39
CA GLY A 183 -16.34 -1.80 -23.47
C GLY A 183 -14.82 -1.82 -23.66
N LYS A 184 -14.05 -1.48 -22.63
CA LYS A 184 -12.58 -1.51 -22.69
C LYS A 184 -12.05 -2.95 -22.67
N PRO A 185 -11.04 -3.28 -23.50
CA PRO A 185 -10.50 -4.63 -23.52
C PRO A 185 -9.76 -4.96 -22.23
N LEU A 186 -10.20 -6.03 -21.56
CA LEU A 186 -9.54 -6.55 -20.36
C LEU A 186 -8.33 -7.43 -20.72
N ALA A 187 -7.27 -7.37 -19.93
CA ALA A 187 -6.04 -8.15 -20.11
C ALA A 187 -6.19 -9.61 -19.62
N ILE A 188 -7.21 -10.32 -20.10
CA ILE A 188 -7.59 -11.67 -19.64
C ILE A 188 -6.47 -12.71 -19.87
N PRO A 189 -5.82 -12.79 -21.05
CA PRO A 189 -4.77 -13.80 -21.27
C PRO A 189 -3.60 -13.64 -20.29
N TYR A 190 -3.22 -12.39 -20.02
CA TYR A 190 -2.18 -12.05 -19.06
C TYR A 190 -2.58 -12.44 -17.63
N ALA A 191 -3.78 -12.05 -17.20
CA ALA A 191 -4.29 -12.38 -15.87
C ALA A 191 -4.35 -13.90 -15.65
N LYS A 192 -4.87 -14.66 -16.63
CA LYS A 192 -4.93 -16.14 -16.57
C LYS A 192 -3.55 -16.77 -16.46
N ALA A 193 -2.55 -16.27 -17.19
CA ALA A 193 -1.19 -16.78 -17.10
C ALA A 193 -0.57 -16.50 -15.72
N MET A 194 -0.75 -15.28 -15.19
CA MET A 194 -0.23 -14.91 -13.87
C MET A 194 -0.87 -15.73 -12.73
N MET A 195 -2.18 -15.92 -12.76
CA MET A 195 -2.91 -16.67 -11.73
C MET A 195 -2.59 -18.17 -11.72
N LYS A 196 -1.98 -18.72 -12.79
CA LYS A 196 -1.47 -20.10 -12.79
C LYS A 196 -0.15 -20.24 -12.04
N MET A 197 0.68 -19.20 -12.06
CA MET A 197 2.01 -19.19 -11.43
C MET A 197 1.97 -18.94 -9.93
N LEU A 198 0.86 -18.40 -9.40
CA LEU A 198 0.73 -18.00 -8.00
C LEU A 198 -0.14 -18.99 -7.21
N PRO A 199 0.18 -19.24 -5.92
CA PRO A 199 -0.75 -19.93 -5.03
C PRO A 199 -2.02 -19.10 -4.87
N LYS A 200 -3.19 -19.76 -4.82
CA LYS A 200 -4.49 -19.08 -4.85
C LYS A 200 -5.42 -19.63 -3.78
N ALA A 201 -6.21 -18.75 -3.17
CA ALA A 201 -7.23 -19.08 -2.17
C ALA A 201 -8.64 -18.81 -2.73
N GLU A 202 -9.57 -19.74 -2.50
CA GLU A 202 -10.94 -19.69 -3.02
C GLU A 202 -11.99 -19.23 -1.99
N LEU A 203 -11.60 -19.13 -0.72
CA LEU A 203 -12.46 -18.73 0.40
C LEU A 203 -13.70 -19.61 0.52
N ASN A 204 -13.51 -20.92 0.51
CA ASN A 204 -14.59 -21.88 0.76
C ASN A 204 -14.78 -22.07 2.27
N PRO A 205 -16.00 -22.40 2.74
CA PRO A 205 -16.24 -22.64 4.16
C PRO A 205 -15.39 -23.82 4.64
N GLY A 206 -14.58 -23.58 5.68
CA GLY A 206 -13.64 -24.58 6.23
C GLY A 206 -12.20 -24.43 5.71
N ASP A 207 -11.96 -23.57 4.71
CA ASP A 207 -10.59 -23.17 4.36
C ASP A 207 -9.93 -22.44 5.54
N PRO A 208 -8.59 -22.53 5.70
CA PRO A 208 -7.88 -21.74 6.68
C PRO A 208 -8.08 -20.24 6.42
N PRO A 209 -7.99 -19.38 7.45
CA PRO A 209 -8.09 -17.94 7.28
C PRO A 209 -7.03 -17.46 6.29
N PHE A 210 -7.42 -16.56 5.39
CA PHE A 210 -6.55 -16.09 4.32
C PHE A 210 -5.35 -15.31 4.87
N GLU A 211 -5.57 -14.45 5.86
CA GLU A 211 -4.52 -13.70 6.54
C GLU A 211 -4.92 -13.39 8.00
N PRO A 212 -3.97 -13.08 8.89
CA PRO A 212 -4.29 -12.71 10.27
C PRO A 212 -4.99 -11.35 10.32
N ILE A 213 -6.29 -11.36 10.62
CA ILE A 213 -7.13 -10.14 10.71
C ILE A 213 -6.86 -9.32 11.99
N ASN A 214 -6.32 -9.96 13.03
CA ASN A 214 -6.15 -9.39 14.37
C ASN A 214 -4.73 -8.83 14.60
N ASP A 215 -3.95 -8.61 13.55
CA ASP A 215 -2.60 -8.05 13.68
C ASP A 215 -2.60 -6.59 14.15
N ILE A 216 -1.94 -6.35 15.27
CA ILE A 216 -1.82 -5.06 15.93
C ILE A 216 -0.43 -4.46 15.64
N HIS A 217 -0.38 -3.16 15.40
CA HIS A 217 0.88 -2.44 15.24
C HIS A 217 1.66 -2.39 16.57
N VAL A 218 2.94 -2.76 16.51
CA VAL A 218 3.86 -2.64 17.64
C VAL A 218 4.26 -1.18 17.83
N HIS A 219 3.74 -0.55 18.89
CA HIS A 219 4.03 0.84 19.21
C HIS A 219 5.40 0.98 19.87
N SER A 220 6.12 2.09 19.64
CA SER A 220 7.47 2.28 20.16
C SER A 220 7.56 2.24 21.70
N TYR A 221 6.54 2.77 22.38
CA TYR A 221 6.48 2.74 23.86
C TYR A 221 6.37 1.32 24.41
N THR A 222 5.77 0.39 23.66
CA THR A 222 5.60 -1.01 24.09
C THR A 222 6.81 -1.89 23.78
N MET A 223 7.87 -1.34 23.18
CA MET A 223 9.12 -2.07 22.89
C MET A 223 10.10 -2.07 24.07
N GLN A 224 9.78 -1.36 25.15
CA GLN A 224 10.63 -1.27 26.33
C GLN A 224 10.51 -2.54 27.18
N GLN A 225 11.64 -3.05 27.69
CA GLN A 225 11.65 -4.11 28.67
C GLN A 225 11.41 -3.50 30.06
N LEU A 226 10.22 -3.72 30.63
CA LEU A 226 9.83 -3.19 31.94
C LEU A 226 9.54 -4.33 32.92
N PHE A 227 10.11 -4.23 34.11
CA PHE A 227 9.80 -5.09 35.25
C PHE A 227 9.23 -4.20 36.35
N VAL A 228 7.90 -4.08 36.40
CA VAL A 228 7.21 -3.20 37.34
C VAL A 228 7.06 -3.93 38.68
N PRO A 229 7.68 -3.44 39.78
CA PRO A 229 7.45 -4.03 41.10
C PRO A 229 6.02 -3.73 41.53
N VAL A 230 5.26 -4.78 41.83
CA VAL A 230 3.88 -4.71 42.32
C VAL A 230 3.73 -5.52 43.60
N SER A 231 2.65 -5.29 44.34
CA SER A 231 2.31 -6.13 45.49
C SER A 231 2.13 -7.59 45.06
N GLU A 232 2.53 -8.53 45.91
CA GLU A 232 2.44 -9.98 45.68
C GLU A 232 1.02 -10.48 45.37
N SER A 233 -0.01 -9.80 45.89
CA SER A 233 -1.42 -10.16 45.68
C SER A 233 -2.11 -9.35 44.58
N ARG A 234 -1.40 -8.47 43.87
CA ARG A 234 -2.00 -7.62 42.83
C ARG A 234 -2.33 -8.44 41.59
N HIS A 235 -3.59 -8.38 41.15
CA HIS A 235 -4.01 -8.87 39.84
C HIS A 235 -3.62 -7.87 38.74
N PHE A 236 -2.51 -8.14 38.03
CA PHE A 236 -1.97 -7.24 37.01
C PHE A 236 -2.60 -7.51 35.63
N THR A 237 -3.41 -6.57 35.13
CA THR A 237 -4.19 -6.72 33.89
C THR A 237 -3.50 -6.13 32.66
N ARG A 238 -4.08 -6.35 31.46
CA ARG A 238 -3.63 -5.71 30.21
C ARG A 238 -3.75 -4.18 30.25
N GLU A 239 -4.73 -3.65 30.97
CA GLU A 239 -4.90 -2.21 31.16
C GLU A 239 -3.82 -1.64 32.07
N ASP A 240 -3.47 -2.35 33.16
CA ASP A 240 -2.35 -1.98 34.02
C ASP A 240 -1.03 -1.99 33.24
N ALA A 241 -0.82 -3.00 32.39
CA ALA A 241 0.34 -3.09 31.51
C ALA A 241 0.40 -1.92 30.52
N ALA A 242 -0.73 -1.54 29.92
CA ALA A 242 -0.79 -0.39 29.01
C ALA A 242 -0.41 0.92 29.71
N LYS A 243 -0.95 1.15 30.91
CA LYS A 243 -0.59 2.31 31.76
C LYS A 243 0.88 2.30 32.17
N ALA A 244 1.44 1.12 32.45
CA ALA A 244 2.86 0.98 32.77
C ALA A 244 3.78 1.41 31.61
N PHE A 245 3.37 1.20 30.36
CA PHE A 245 4.09 1.70 29.19
C PHE A 245 3.89 3.21 28.96
N GLY A 246 2.74 3.76 29.31
CA GLY A 246 2.49 5.20 29.32
C GLY A 246 1.01 5.57 29.41
N ASP A 247 0.73 6.79 29.87
CA ASP A 247 -0.63 7.23 30.22
C ASP A 247 -1.62 7.24 29.04
N HIS A 248 -1.12 7.48 27.83
CA HIS A 248 -1.94 7.57 26.60
C HIS A 248 -1.98 6.26 25.82
N ILE A 249 -1.37 5.19 26.33
CA ILE A 249 -1.30 3.90 25.63
C ILE A 249 -2.57 3.11 25.90
N LEU A 250 -3.25 2.72 24.81
CA LEU A 250 -4.40 1.83 24.87
C LEU A 250 -3.97 0.36 24.95
N PRO A 251 -4.76 -0.49 25.63
CA PRO A 251 -4.54 -1.94 25.63
C PRO A 251 -4.71 -2.55 24.23
N PRO A 252 -4.17 -3.75 23.97
CA PRO A 252 -4.29 -4.41 22.66
C PRO A 252 -5.73 -4.56 22.18
N ASP A 253 -6.65 -4.90 23.09
CA ASP A 253 -8.07 -5.14 22.81
C ASP A 253 -8.75 -3.91 22.16
N ALA A 254 -8.34 -2.69 22.54
CA ALA A 254 -8.86 -1.44 21.98
C ALA A 254 -8.18 -1.01 20.66
N LYS A 255 -7.04 -1.63 20.31
CA LYS A 255 -6.27 -1.34 19.09
C LYS A 255 -6.63 -2.28 17.93
N MET A 256 -7.41 -3.32 18.18
CA MET A 256 -7.88 -4.25 17.16
C MET A 256 -8.72 -3.54 16.11
N ARG A 257 -8.67 -4.03 14.86
CA ARG A 257 -9.50 -3.48 13.77
C ARG A 257 -10.99 -3.84 13.91
N ILE A 258 -11.26 -5.01 14.47
CA ILE A 258 -12.60 -5.56 14.69
C ILE A 258 -12.76 -5.91 16.18
N PRO A 259 -12.93 -4.90 17.07
CA PRO A 259 -13.12 -5.15 18.50
C PRO A 259 -14.41 -5.93 18.81
N GLU A 260 -15.39 -5.90 17.91
CA GLU A 260 -16.68 -6.59 18.06
C GLU A 260 -16.54 -8.13 18.06
N LEU A 261 -15.41 -8.68 17.57
CA LEU A 261 -15.13 -10.11 17.71
C LEU A 261 -14.88 -10.49 19.18
N VAL A 262 -14.28 -9.59 19.96
CA VAL A 262 -14.04 -9.85 21.39
C VAL A 262 -15.35 -9.89 22.17
N SER A 263 -16.31 -9.01 21.85
CA SER A 263 -17.64 -9.05 22.47
C SER A 263 -18.42 -10.29 22.07
N MET A 264 -18.32 -10.73 20.82
CA MET A 264 -18.92 -11.98 20.35
C MET A 264 -18.39 -13.20 21.11
N GLU A 265 -17.06 -13.37 21.19
CA GLU A 265 -16.43 -14.50 21.89
C GLU A 265 -16.75 -14.51 23.39
N LYS A 266 -16.82 -13.34 24.02
CA LYS A 266 -17.24 -13.22 25.43
C LYS A 266 -18.66 -13.75 25.65
N ARG A 267 -19.61 -13.42 24.77
CA ARG A 267 -21.01 -13.91 24.87
C ARG A 267 -21.10 -15.42 24.70
N ILE A 268 -20.31 -15.98 23.79
CA ILE A 268 -20.22 -17.43 23.59
C ILE A 268 -19.68 -18.09 24.87
N ALA A 269 -18.63 -17.51 25.48
CA ALA A 269 -18.08 -17.99 26.74
C ALA A 269 -19.08 -17.88 27.92
N GLU A 270 -19.97 -16.89 27.89
CA GLU A 270 -21.07 -16.73 28.85
C GLU A 270 -22.25 -17.70 28.61
N GLY A 271 -22.21 -18.51 27.54
CA GLY A 271 -23.19 -19.56 27.25
C GLY A 271 -24.27 -19.20 26.23
N MET A 272 -24.12 -18.08 25.49
CA MET A 272 -25.01 -17.73 24.38
C MET A 272 -24.78 -18.66 23.18
N ASP A 273 -25.84 -18.97 22.41
CA ASP A 273 -25.70 -19.74 21.16
C ASP A 273 -24.82 -19.00 20.15
N ALA A 274 -23.98 -19.74 19.44
CA ALA A 274 -23.02 -19.16 18.50
C ALA A 274 -23.69 -18.44 17.33
N ARG A 275 -24.87 -18.89 16.88
CA ARG A 275 -25.59 -18.23 15.77
C ARG A 275 -26.18 -16.91 16.20
N ASP A 276 -26.74 -16.85 17.40
CA ASP A 276 -27.29 -15.63 17.97
C ASP A 276 -26.18 -14.61 18.24
N ALA A 277 -25.05 -15.06 18.79
CA ALA A 277 -23.87 -14.22 19.00
C ALA A 277 -23.33 -13.65 17.67
N GLN A 278 -23.31 -14.46 16.60
CA GLN A 278 -22.90 -14.01 15.26
C GLN A 278 -23.88 -13.00 14.66
N ALA A 279 -25.19 -13.20 14.83
CA ALA A 279 -26.19 -12.25 14.36
C ALA A 279 -26.05 -10.88 15.06
N LEU A 280 -25.82 -10.89 16.38
CA LEU A 280 -25.54 -9.67 17.14
C LEU A 280 -24.24 -9.00 16.69
N PHE A 281 -23.18 -9.76 16.44
CA PHE A 281 -21.92 -9.24 15.89
C PHE A 281 -22.14 -8.49 14.55
N ILE A 282 -22.94 -9.05 13.65
CA ILE A 282 -23.24 -8.40 12.36
C ILE A 282 -23.99 -7.08 12.58
N GLN A 283 -24.92 -7.04 13.53
CA GLN A 283 -25.65 -5.82 13.88
C GLN A 283 -24.71 -4.76 14.47
N GLU A 284 -23.86 -5.13 15.43
CA GLU A 284 -22.87 -4.23 16.04
C GLU A 284 -21.87 -3.68 15.02
N ALA A 285 -21.39 -4.55 14.14
CA ALA A 285 -20.52 -4.16 13.04
C ALA A 285 -21.21 -3.12 12.14
N ALA A 286 -22.45 -3.36 11.74
CA ALA A 286 -23.23 -2.43 10.92
C ALA A 286 -23.48 -1.08 11.63
N GLU A 287 -23.80 -1.09 12.93
CA GLU A 287 -23.94 0.15 13.71
C GLU A 287 -22.62 0.93 13.82
N SER A 288 -21.50 0.24 14.02
CA SER A 288 -20.19 0.87 14.11
C SER A 288 -19.80 1.57 12.80
N GLU A 289 -20.12 0.95 11.66
CA GLU A 289 -19.88 1.51 10.32
C GLU A 289 -20.81 2.69 10.04
N ARG A 290 -22.09 2.61 10.45
CA ARG A 290 -23.04 3.75 10.36
C ARG A 290 -22.54 4.95 11.15
N LYS A 291 -22.13 4.75 12.41
CA LYS A 291 -21.57 5.83 13.25
C LYS A 291 -20.30 6.43 12.64
N LEU A 292 -19.45 5.61 12.01
CA LEU A 292 -18.27 6.10 11.31
C LEU A 292 -18.65 6.96 10.09
N ALA A 293 -19.60 6.49 9.28
CA ALA A 293 -20.10 7.20 8.11
C ALA A 293 -20.76 8.53 8.49
N GLU A 294 -21.55 8.57 9.56
CA GLU A 294 -22.15 9.80 10.08
C GLU A 294 -21.10 10.82 10.52
N ARG A 295 -20.04 10.37 11.23
CA ARG A 295 -18.91 11.24 11.63
C ARG A 295 -18.16 11.79 10.42
N GLU A 296 -17.94 10.96 9.40
CA GLU A 296 -17.28 11.38 8.17
C GLU A 296 -18.13 12.39 7.39
N GLN A 297 -19.42 12.14 7.23
CA GLN A 297 -20.34 13.10 6.59
C GLN A 297 -20.41 14.42 7.37
N ALA A 298 -20.44 14.37 8.71
CA ALA A 298 -20.42 15.57 9.53
C ALA A 298 -19.12 16.36 9.34
N ARG A 299 -17.96 15.67 9.26
CA ARG A 299 -16.66 16.29 8.94
C ARG A 299 -16.69 16.98 7.58
N LEU A 300 -17.15 16.29 6.54
CA LEU A 300 -17.24 16.85 5.18
C LEU A 300 -18.18 18.06 5.13
N ARG A 301 -19.35 17.98 5.76
CA ARG A 301 -20.29 19.11 5.85
C ARG A 301 -19.67 20.31 6.58
N ALA A 302 -18.91 20.08 7.64
CA ALA A 302 -18.22 21.14 8.37
C ALA A 302 -17.11 21.79 7.52
N GLU A 303 -16.35 20.99 6.77
CA GLU A 303 -15.34 21.48 5.82
C GLU A 303 -15.96 22.30 4.68
N GLU A 304 -17.08 21.84 4.11
CA GLU A 304 -17.81 22.58 3.08
C GLU A 304 -18.44 23.87 3.61
N ALA A 305 -19.00 23.86 4.82
CA ALA A 305 -19.56 25.05 5.47
C ALA A 305 -18.51 26.14 5.70
N ARG A 306 -17.23 25.75 5.84
CA ARG A 306 -16.10 26.68 5.98
C ARG A 306 -15.66 27.30 4.66
N ARG A 307 -16.12 26.77 3.52
CA ARG A 307 -15.72 27.18 2.16
C ARG A 307 -16.82 28.00 1.48
N ILE A 308 -16.52 29.25 1.16
CA ILE A 308 -17.38 30.13 0.36
C ILE A 308 -16.97 30.00 -1.11
N ARG A 309 -17.91 29.60 -1.98
CA ARG A 309 -17.70 29.45 -3.42
C ARG A 309 -18.26 30.67 -4.16
N VAL A 310 -17.40 31.41 -4.84
CA VAL A 310 -17.78 32.59 -5.66
C VAL A 310 -17.48 32.28 -7.12
N GLN A 311 -18.55 32.09 -7.90
CA GLN A 311 -18.45 31.80 -9.34
C GLN A 311 -18.19 33.09 -10.12
N THR A 312 -17.25 33.03 -11.06
CA THR A 312 -16.97 34.10 -12.03
C THR A 312 -17.02 33.53 -13.46
N ASN A 313 -16.84 34.39 -14.46
CA ASN A 313 -16.92 33.97 -15.87
C ASN A 313 -15.89 32.88 -16.26
N ARG A 314 -14.74 32.80 -15.58
CA ARG A 314 -13.64 31.86 -15.95
C ARG A 314 -13.30 30.83 -14.88
N PHE A 315 -13.42 31.20 -13.61
CA PHE A 315 -12.96 30.38 -12.49
C PHE A 315 -13.95 30.44 -11.33
N GLU A 316 -13.90 29.41 -10.48
CA GLU A 316 -14.57 29.40 -9.19
C GLU A 316 -13.54 29.76 -8.12
N PHE A 317 -13.74 30.88 -7.43
CA PHE A 317 -12.92 31.21 -6.27
C PHE A 317 -13.48 30.50 -5.04
N ARG A 318 -12.63 29.73 -4.36
CA ARG A 318 -12.97 29.01 -3.13
C ARG A 318 -12.24 29.67 -1.97
N PHE A 319 -12.97 30.41 -1.14
CA PHE A 319 -12.45 31.06 0.04
C PHE A 319 -12.71 30.18 1.26
N GLU A 320 -11.65 29.62 1.84
CA GLU A 320 -11.75 28.85 3.08
C GLU A 320 -11.51 29.78 4.28
N GLN A 321 -12.47 29.85 5.20
CA GLN A 321 -12.30 30.63 6.42
C GLN A 321 -11.29 29.94 7.34
N ILE A 322 -10.37 30.69 7.93
CA ILE A 322 -9.35 30.17 8.84
C ILE A 322 -9.36 30.98 10.14
N ASN A 323 -8.88 30.39 11.23
CA ASN A 323 -8.64 31.13 12.46
C ASN A 323 -7.20 31.69 12.45
N ALA A 324 -7.05 33.01 12.33
CA ALA A 324 -5.74 33.67 12.28
C ALA A 324 -5.00 33.66 13.63
N GLU A 325 -5.71 33.43 14.75
CA GLU A 325 -5.13 33.38 16.10
C GLU A 325 -4.49 32.02 16.41
N GLU A 326 -4.73 31.00 15.59
CA GLU A 326 -4.23 29.63 15.76
C GLU A 326 -2.75 29.48 15.34
N VAL A 327 -1.88 30.33 15.88
CA VAL A 327 -0.43 30.35 15.60
C VAL A 327 0.43 29.78 16.74
N GLY A 328 -0.21 29.45 17.86
CA GLY A 328 0.43 29.00 19.09
C GLY A 328 1.15 30.12 19.85
N PRO A 329 1.60 29.87 21.10
CA PRO A 329 2.13 30.93 21.98
C PRO A 329 3.36 31.64 21.44
N THR A 330 4.16 30.97 20.61
CA THR A 330 5.42 31.50 20.06
C THR A 330 5.33 31.83 18.56
N GLY A 331 4.14 31.76 17.97
CA GLY A 331 3.95 31.86 16.51
C GLY A 331 4.43 30.64 15.72
N ARG A 332 4.75 29.52 16.39
CA ARG A 332 5.30 28.29 15.80
C ARG A 332 4.36 27.10 16.02
N ALA A 333 3.27 27.01 15.26
CA ALA A 333 2.36 25.85 15.28
C ALA A 333 2.37 25.06 13.97
N ARG A 334 2.46 23.71 13.99
CA ARG A 334 2.54 22.85 12.78
C ARG A 334 1.43 23.10 11.75
N ASN A 335 0.22 23.37 12.23
CA ASN A 335 -0.98 23.52 11.40
C ASN A 335 -1.31 24.99 11.07
N ALA A 336 -0.45 25.95 11.44
CA ALA A 336 -0.68 27.36 11.13
C ALA A 336 -0.65 27.61 9.61
N VAL A 337 -1.57 28.46 9.14
CA VAL A 337 -1.72 28.80 7.73
C VAL A 337 -0.86 30.01 7.37
N GLY A 338 -0.17 29.94 6.23
CA GLY A 338 0.65 31.03 5.69
C GLY A 338 2.11 30.66 5.47
N TRP A 339 2.84 31.49 4.72
CA TRP A 339 4.28 31.34 4.53
C TRP A 339 5.03 31.87 5.75
N ARG A 340 5.86 31.04 6.38
CA ARG A 340 6.59 31.44 7.60
C ARG A 340 7.72 32.42 7.30
N TYR A 341 7.87 33.42 8.16
CA TYR A 341 8.98 34.37 8.12
C TYR A 341 10.22 33.84 8.87
N GLY A 342 11.41 34.33 8.50
CA GLY A 342 12.67 33.97 9.16
C GLY A 342 13.19 32.55 8.84
N VAL A 343 12.69 31.94 7.76
CA VAL A 343 13.11 30.60 7.30
C VAL A 343 13.70 30.72 5.88
N PRO A 344 15.00 30.43 5.68
CA PRO A 344 15.58 30.41 4.33
C PRO A 344 15.08 29.20 3.53
N PHE A 345 15.23 29.25 2.21
CA PHE A 345 14.90 28.11 1.36
C PHE A 345 15.79 26.90 1.68
N TYR A 346 15.17 25.73 1.81
CA TYR A 346 15.87 24.45 2.04
C TYR A 346 16.35 23.77 0.75
N ASP A 347 16.32 24.45 -0.39
CA ASP A 347 16.60 23.85 -1.70
C ASP A 347 17.98 23.21 -1.85
N ARG A 348 18.96 23.70 -1.09
CA ARG A 348 20.35 23.22 -1.08
C ARG A 348 20.59 22.14 -0.03
N ARG A 349 19.60 21.83 0.81
CA ARG A 349 19.68 20.81 1.84
C ARG A 349 19.65 19.42 1.18
N ARG A 350 20.59 18.56 1.56
CA ARG A 350 20.61 17.17 1.10
C ARG A 350 19.39 16.43 1.65
N GLY A 351 18.69 15.71 0.78
CA GLY A 351 17.52 14.89 1.15
C GLY A 351 16.18 15.65 1.18
N GLU A 352 16.13 16.88 0.68
CA GLU A 352 14.87 17.64 0.59
C GLU A 352 13.92 17.03 -0.45
N VAL A 353 12.66 16.82 -0.08
CA VAL A 353 11.65 16.19 -0.96
C VAL A 353 11.01 17.26 -1.85
N LYS A 354 11.25 17.18 -3.16
CA LYS A 354 10.71 18.10 -4.19
C LYS A 354 9.65 17.46 -5.08
N ILE A 355 9.13 16.31 -4.66
CA ILE A 355 8.16 15.49 -5.38
C ILE A 355 6.85 15.54 -4.58
N PRO A 356 5.66 15.55 -5.22
CA PRO A 356 4.39 15.49 -4.51
C PRO A 356 4.32 14.29 -3.55
N THR A 357 4.05 14.56 -2.27
CA THR A 357 3.95 13.53 -1.21
C THR A 357 2.54 12.98 -1.04
N LYS A 358 1.54 13.66 -1.60
CA LYS A 358 0.13 13.26 -1.58
C LYS A 358 -0.48 13.53 -2.96
N VAL A 359 -1.24 12.57 -3.47
CA VAL A 359 -2.08 12.68 -4.67
C VAL A 359 -3.50 12.42 -4.19
N GLU A 360 -4.32 13.46 -4.16
CA GLU A 360 -5.73 13.41 -3.74
C GLU A 360 -6.64 13.05 -4.90
#